data_AF-A0A194XBK9-F1
#
_entry.id   AF-A0A194XBK9-F1
#
_cell.length_a   1.000
_cell.length_b   1.000
_cell.length_c   1.000
_cell.angle_alpha   90.00
_cell.angle_beta   90.00
_cell.angle_gamma   90.00
#
_symmetry.space_group_name_H-M   'P 1'
#
loop_
_entity.id
_entity.type
_entity.pdbx_description
1 polymer ?
#
loop_
_entity_poly.entity_id
_entity_poly.type
_entity_poly.pdbx_seq_one_letter_code
_entity_poly.pdbx_strand_id
1 'polypeptide(L)'
;MFRVFFLITAFVVTTANAQNQTSASQPLGKVGWEPGPTRRGTLTLVWSCLATIITCTWSILHLNVPARGDSAWTKRLRKLKWMCVTILFPEFIFAKAVCELKDAVDNTFEMKRHEIELNWYVEFGRACRVWYRIFHLGNPGRGGTMMGNGPQWTFWTPVHSYFANMGGFDDASVSTIDSLITTSGLLARCRGEPSKSNLFPSKADIEDKGKADLLVKLLAICQILWLVLCVIVRRTTRLPVSPLEIAAVAFSTIAILTYITNLWKPKDVDVPIKLSIPNQYGRVSTDRTALSTARHTLIPFFPFLVKPSGIRFPSTPQSHNSLAVWRASRARISNDSIRKEGSMGMISIITAMSAFVFGSLHCVAWSFEFPSRAEILIWRVGGVASATLPCVALL
;
A
#
# COMPACT_ATOMS: atom_id res chain seq x y z
N MET A 1 21.11 -1.86 -5.37
CA MET A 1 21.89 -3.11 -5.55
C MET A 1 21.39 -4.26 -4.68
N PHE A 2 21.41 -4.21 -3.35
CA PHE A 2 21.06 -5.36 -2.49
C PHE A 2 19.66 -5.97 -2.77
N ARG A 3 18.66 -5.14 -3.07
CA ARG A 3 17.29 -5.58 -3.42
C ARG A 3 17.23 -6.29 -4.79
N VAL A 4 17.93 -5.75 -5.78
CA VAL A 4 17.99 -6.34 -7.13
C VAL A 4 18.81 -7.63 -7.10
N PHE A 5 19.90 -7.65 -6.33
CA PHE A 5 20.70 -8.85 -6.11
C PHE A 5 19.89 -9.96 -5.43
N PHE A 6 19.15 -9.66 -4.35
CA PHE A 6 18.29 -10.65 -3.68
C PHE A 6 17.18 -11.19 -4.59
N LEU A 7 16.58 -10.34 -5.43
CA LEU A 7 15.54 -10.75 -6.38
C LEU A 7 16.11 -11.55 -7.54
N ILE A 8 17.28 -11.17 -8.05
CA ILE A 8 17.97 -11.94 -9.09
C ILE A 8 18.42 -13.29 -8.55
N THR A 9 18.97 -13.36 -7.34
CA THR A 9 19.34 -14.64 -6.73
C THR A 9 18.10 -15.49 -6.43
N ALA A 10 17.02 -14.89 -5.91
CA ALA A 10 15.75 -15.61 -5.73
C ALA A 10 15.19 -16.14 -7.06
N PHE A 11 15.17 -15.31 -8.11
CA PHE A 11 14.66 -15.66 -9.43
C PHE A 11 15.52 -16.74 -10.11
N VAL A 12 16.84 -16.56 -10.14
CA VAL A 12 17.80 -17.53 -10.72
C VAL A 12 17.73 -18.87 -9.98
N VAL A 13 17.64 -18.88 -8.65
CA VAL A 13 17.47 -20.12 -7.87
C VAL A 13 16.13 -20.80 -8.18
N THR A 14 15.07 -20.05 -8.47
CA THR A 14 13.79 -20.65 -8.84
C THR A 14 13.72 -21.15 -10.29
N THR A 15 14.40 -20.52 -11.24
CA THR A 15 14.39 -20.90 -12.67
C THR A 15 15.39 -22.00 -12.99
N ALA A 16 16.59 -21.97 -12.42
CA ALA A 16 17.60 -23.03 -12.61
C ALA A 16 17.10 -24.41 -12.14
N ASN A 17 16.14 -24.43 -11.21
CA ASN A 17 15.69 -25.66 -10.57
C ASN A 17 14.45 -26.29 -11.23
N ALA A 18 13.88 -25.67 -12.29
CA ALA A 18 12.86 -26.32 -13.12
C ALA A 18 13.43 -27.35 -14.10
N GLN A 19 14.74 -27.34 -14.37
CA GLN A 19 15.34 -28.19 -15.41
C GLN A 19 15.64 -29.63 -14.96
N ASN A 20 15.48 -29.99 -13.68
CA ASN A 20 15.81 -31.34 -13.17
C ASN A 20 14.60 -32.04 -12.52
N GLN A 21 13.66 -32.52 -13.31
CA GLN A 21 12.63 -33.46 -12.86
C GLN A 21 12.52 -34.67 -13.78
N THR A 22 13.22 -35.75 -13.44
CA THR A 22 12.77 -37.12 -13.70
C THR A 22 13.58 -38.10 -12.84
N SER A 23 12.94 -38.69 -11.83
CA SER A 23 13.09 -40.10 -11.42
C SER A 23 12.16 -40.41 -10.25
N ALA A 24 11.13 -41.19 -10.57
CA ALA A 24 10.16 -41.71 -9.61
C ALA A 24 10.74 -42.93 -8.87
N SER A 25 10.81 -42.84 -7.55
CA SER A 25 10.63 -43.99 -6.65
C SER A 25 10.25 -43.46 -5.27
N GLN A 26 8.99 -43.67 -4.87
CA GLN A 26 8.49 -43.31 -3.54
C GLN A 26 8.87 -44.39 -2.52
N PRO A 27 9.44 -44.04 -1.35
CA PRO A 27 9.33 -44.88 -0.18
C PRO A 27 7.95 -44.70 0.45
N LEU A 28 7.40 -45.79 0.99
CA LEU A 28 6.07 -45.92 1.60
C LEU A 28 5.98 -45.26 3.01
N GLY A 29 6.63 -44.11 3.23
CA GLY A 29 6.73 -43.48 4.54
C GLY A 29 7.01 -41.98 4.50
N LYS A 30 6.79 -41.30 5.64
CA LYS A 30 7.16 -39.89 5.82
C LYS A 30 8.65 -39.72 5.56
N VAL A 31 9.00 -38.99 4.50
CA VAL A 31 10.39 -38.61 4.19
C VAL A 31 10.79 -37.38 4.99
N GLY A 32 12.04 -37.40 5.47
CA GLY A 32 12.62 -36.30 6.23
C GLY A 32 13.08 -35.15 5.35
N TRP A 33 14.15 -34.48 5.76
CA TRP A 33 14.78 -33.45 4.97
C TRP A 33 15.46 -34.05 3.74
N GLU A 34 15.07 -33.62 2.54
CA GLU A 34 15.61 -34.13 1.29
C GLU A 34 16.63 -33.15 0.70
N PRO A 35 17.88 -33.57 0.44
CA PRO A 35 18.85 -32.75 -0.28
C PRO A 35 18.52 -32.66 -1.78
N GLY A 36 18.75 -31.49 -2.38
CA GLY A 36 18.84 -31.37 -3.85
C GLY A 36 20.22 -31.86 -4.34
N PRO A 37 20.46 -32.06 -5.66
CA PRO A 37 19.65 -31.60 -6.80
C PRO A 37 18.90 -32.71 -7.57
N THR A 38 19.07 -33.99 -7.23
CA THR A 38 18.47 -35.13 -7.95
C THR A 38 16.95 -35.23 -7.74
N ARG A 39 16.46 -34.74 -6.60
CA ARG A 39 15.04 -34.55 -6.29
C ARG A 39 14.82 -33.12 -5.81
N ARG A 40 13.53 -32.72 -5.72
CA ARG A 40 13.15 -31.41 -5.18
C ARG A 40 13.61 -31.30 -3.72
N GLY A 41 14.69 -30.55 -3.48
CA GLY A 41 15.23 -30.34 -2.14
C GLY A 41 14.31 -29.51 -1.24
N THR A 42 14.23 -29.87 0.04
CA THR A 42 13.38 -29.17 1.02
C THR A 42 13.83 -27.72 1.23
N LEU A 43 15.16 -27.48 1.28
CA LEU A 43 15.71 -26.13 1.41
C LEU A 43 15.29 -25.21 0.25
N THR A 44 15.32 -25.74 -0.98
CA THR A 44 14.94 -24.99 -2.17
C THR A 44 13.47 -24.58 -2.12
N LEU A 45 12.59 -25.50 -1.70
CA LEU A 45 11.16 -25.23 -1.53
C LEU A 45 10.93 -24.13 -0.49
N VAL A 46 11.56 -24.26 0.68
CA VAL A 46 11.44 -23.28 1.76
C VAL A 46 11.93 -21.91 1.28
N TRP A 47 13.12 -21.87 0.68
CA TRP A 47 13.70 -20.64 0.17
C TRP A 47 12.85 -19.99 -0.92
N SER A 48 12.35 -20.76 -1.89
CA SER A 48 11.51 -20.20 -2.97
C SER A 48 10.23 -19.57 -2.45
N CYS A 49 9.58 -20.22 -1.48
CA CYS A 49 8.34 -19.70 -0.90
C CYS A 49 8.60 -18.48 -0.02
N LEU A 50 9.60 -18.54 0.88
CA LEU A 50 9.96 -17.42 1.75
C LEU A 50 10.44 -16.21 0.94
N ALA A 51 11.29 -16.42 -0.07
CA ALA A 51 11.73 -15.35 -0.95
C ALA A 51 10.55 -14.70 -1.69
N THR A 52 9.57 -15.50 -2.13
CA THR A 52 8.35 -14.98 -2.76
C THR A 52 7.53 -14.15 -1.78
N ILE A 53 7.27 -14.66 -0.56
CA ILE A 53 6.52 -13.95 0.49
C ILE A 53 7.22 -12.64 0.86
N ILE A 54 8.54 -12.65 1.08
CA ILE A 54 9.33 -11.46 1.40
C ILE A 54 9.29 -10.46 0.24
N THR A 55 9.46 -10.94 -0.99
CA THR A 55 9.44 -10.10 -2.20
C THR A 55 8.09 -9.44 -2.40
N CYS A 56 7.00 -10.20 -2.31
CA CYS A 56 5.66 -9.69 -2.55
C CYS A 56 5.21 -8.72 -1.45
N THR A 57 5.50 -9.04 -0.18
CA THR A 57 5.17 -8.14 0.94
C THR A 57 6.02 -6.89 0.97
N TRP A 58 7.29 -6.95 0.54
CA TRP A 58 8.14 -5.76 0.45
C TRP A 58 7.78 -4.86 -0.74
N SER A 59 7.45 -5.45 -1.89
CA SER A 59 7.25 -4.72 -3.14
C SER A 59 5.99 -3.87 -3.15
N ILE A 60 4.95 -4.29 -2.42
CA ILE A 60 3.66 -3.58 -2.30
C ILE A 60 3.67 -2.42 -1.30
N LEU A 61 4.75 -2.24 -0.55
CA LEU A 61 4.85 -1.19 0.47
C LEU A 61 5.18 0.18 -0.15
N HIS A 62 4.13 0.94 -0.42
CA HIS A 62 4.19 2.35 -0.81
C HIS A 62 3.96 3.22 0.44
N LEU A 63 5.01 3.39 1.25
CA LEU A 63 4.93 4.11 2.52
C LEU A 63 4.85 5.63 2.32
N ASN A 64 4.23 6.33 3.28
CA ASN A 64 4.16 7.78 3.30
C ASN A 64 5.55 8.42 3.37
N VAL A 65 5.63 9.65 2.89
CA VAL A 65 6.89 10.35 2.70
C VAL A 65 7.57 10.55 4.07
N PRO A 66 8.87 10.21 4.21
CA PRO A 66 9.60 10.38 5.45
C PRO A 66 9.83 11.87 5.76
N ALA A 67 10.11 12.17 7.02
CA ALA A 67 10.49 13.53 7.41
C ALA A 67 11.89 13.85 6.85
N ARG A 68 12.19 15.13 6.58
CA ARG A 68 13.51 15.53 6.03
C ARG A 68 14.70 15.12 6.90
N GLY A 69 14.53 15.12 8.22
CA GLY A 69 15.55 14.71 9.17
C GLY A 69 15.64 13.20 9.41
N ASP A 70 14.83 12.37 8.73
CA ASP A 70 14.87 10.92 8.93
C ASP A 70 16.17 10.32 8.38
N SER A 71 16.93 9.64 9.24
CA SER A 71 18.11 8.88 8.82
C SER A 71 17.74 7.72 7.88
N ALA A 72 18.69 7.29 7.03
CA ALA A 72 18.48 6.13 6.16
C ALA A 72 18.12 4.85 6.94
N TRP A 73 18.69 4.70 8.14
CA TRP A 73 18.39 3.57 9.04
C TRP A 73 16.94 3.61 9.54
N THR A 74 16.48 4.78 9.97
CA THR A 74 15.08 5.00 10.39
C THR A 74 14.11 4.66 9.27
N LYS A 75 14.42 5.07 8.02
CA LYS A 75 13.60 4.74 6.84
C LYS A 75 13.55 3.23 6.59
N ARG A 76 14.70 2.54 6.68
CA ARG A 76 14.79 1.08 6.49
C ARG A 76 14.06 0.30 7.58
N LEU A 77 14.28 0.62 8.85
CA LEU A 77 13.57 -0.01 9.97
C LEU A 77 12.07 0.20 9.89
N ARG A 78 11.62 1.40 9.48
CA ARG A 78 10.20 1.66 9.22
C ARG A 78 9.66 0.74 8.14
N LYS A 79 10.38 0.59 7.02
CA LYS A 79 9.96 -0.31 5.94
C LYS A 79 9.92 -1.77 6.38
N LEU A 80 10.92 -2.22 7.15
CA LEU A 80 10.95 -3.55 7.73
C LEU A 80 9.77 -3.79 8.69
N LYS A 81 9.49 -2.83 9.58
CA LYS A 81 8.33 -2.90 10.48
C LYS A 81 7.03 -3.11 9.70
N TRP A 82 6.83 -2.32 8.64
CA TRP A 82 5.62 -2.42 7.82
C TRP A 82 5.58 -3.71 6.99
N MET A 83 6.72 -4.28 6.60
CA MET A 83 6.79 -5.61 5.99
C MET A 83 6.34 -6.68 6.98
N CYS A 84 6.83 -6.66 8.23
CA CYS A 84 6.38 -7.58 9.27
C CYS A 84 4.87 -7.46 9.51
N VAL A 85 4.34 -6.24 9.58
CA VAL A 85 2.89 -6.01 9.70
C VAL A 85 2.14 -6.58 8.49
N THR A 86 2.69 -6.46 7.28
CA THR A 86 2.07 -7.00 6.05
C THR A 86 2.08 -8.52 6.01
N ILE A 87 3.11 -9.17 6.58
CA ILE A 87 3.14 -10.63 6.71
C ILE A 87 2.06 -11.11 7.69
N LEU A 88 1.81 -10.34 8.76
CA LEU A 88 0.80 -10.68 9.76
C LEU A 88 -0.64 -10.35 9.33
N PHE A 89 -0.82 -9.23 8.63
CA PHE A 89 -2.13 -8.68 8.25
C PHE A 89 -2.16 -8.18 6.79
N PRO A 90 -1.94 -9.06 5.80
CA PRO A 90 -1.91 -8.65 4.38
C PRO A 90 -3.24 -8.07 3.90
N GLU A 91 -4.37 -8.59 4.39
CA GLU A 91 -5.73 -8.11 4.12
C GLU A 91 -5.97 -6.67 4.58
N PHE A 92 -5.41 -6.29 5.74
CA PHE A 92 -5.51 -4.93 6.24
C PHE A 92 -4.72 -3.96 5.38
N ILE A 93 -3.50 -4.34 4.98
CA ILE A 93 -2.65 -3.50 4.13
C ILE A 93 -3.30 -3.28 2.76
N PHE A 94 -3.92 -4.32 2.21
CA PHE A 94 -4.73 -4.20 1.00
C PHE A 94 -5.93 -3.25 1.18
N ALA A 95 -6.71 -3.43 2.25
CA ALA A 95 -7.86 -2.56 2.53
C ALA A 95 -7.45 -1.08 2.69
N LYS A 96 -6.34 -0.83 3.38
CA LYS A 96 -5.75 0.51 3.48
C LYS A 96 -5.37 1.09 2.11
N ALA A 97 -4.77 0.29 1.24
CA ALA A 97 -4.41 0.73 -0.11
C ALA A 97 -5.65 1.12 -0.94
N VAL A 98 -6.77 0.40 -0.81
CA VAL A 98 -8.04 0.77 -1.45
C VAL A 98 -8.60 2.07 -0.88
N CYS A 99 -8.52 2.27 0.44
CA CYS A 99 -8.95 3.53 1.06
C CYS A 99 -8.15 4.72 0.56
N GLU A 100 -6.82 4.58 0.47
CA GLU A 100 -5.95 5.62 -0.09
C GLU A 100 -6.23 5.88 -1.57
N LEU A 101 -6.62 4.85 -2.34
CA LEU A 101 -7.05 5.00 -3.72
C LEU A 101 -8.34 5.79 -3.85
N LYS A 102 -9.35 5.47 -3.05
CA LYS A 102 -10.60 6.25 -3.00
C LYS A 102 -10.29 7.70 -2.66
N ASP A 103 -9.51 7.94 -1.60
CA ASP A 103 -9.13 9.28 -1.17
C ASP A 103 -8.42 10.09 -2.27
N ALA A 104 -7.51 9.47 -3.02
CA ALA A 104 -6.80 10.15 -4.11
C ALA A 104 -7.73 10.43 -5.30
N VAL A 105 -8.61 9.48 -5.63
CA VAL A 105 -9.59 9.62 -6.72
C VAL A 105 -10.60 10.74 -6.40
N ASP A 106 -11.14 10.77 -5.19
CA ASP A 106 -12.12 11.76 -4.75
C ASP A 106 -11.51 13.15 -4.68
N ASN A 107 -10.32 13.27 -4.10
CA ASN A 107 -9.61 14.53 -4.08
C ASN A 107 -9.32 15.03 -5.51
N THR A 108 -8.96 14.15 -6.44
CA THR A 108 -8.72 14.53 -7.84
C THR A 108 -10.02 14.96 -8.53
N PHE A 109 -11.13 14.30 -8.22
CA PHE A 109 -12.44 14.68 -8.73
C PHE A 109 -12.86 16.06 -8.22
N GLU A 110 -12.67 16.36 -6.94
CA GLU A 110 -12.94 17.69 -6.37
C GLU A 110 -12.05 18.77 -6.99
N MET A 111 -10.77 18.47 -7.24
CA MET A 111 -9.90 19.36 -8.01
C MET A 111 -10.44 19.60 -9.43
N LYS A 112 -10.95 18.54 -10.09
CA LYS A 112 -11.55 18.65 -11.43
C LYS A 112 -12.84 19.47 -11.41
N ARG A 113 -13.60 19.44 -10.33
CA ARG A 113 -14.83 20.23 -10.17
C ARG A 113 -14.55 21.72 -10.12
N HIS A 114 -13.44 22.12 -9.51
CA HIS A 114 -13.00 23.51 -9.36
C HIS A 114 -11.94 23.93 -10.40
N GLU A 115 -11.84 23.21 -11.52
CA GLU A 115 -10.77 23.37 -12.53
C GLU A 115 -10.68 24.81 -13.08
N ILE A 116 -11.84 25.40 -13.43
CA ILE A 116 -11.94 26.75 -14.00
C ILE A 116 -11.63 27.83 -12.96
N GLU A 117 -12.17 27.68 -11.75
CA GLU A 117 -11.96 28.63 -10.64
C GLU A 117 -10.49 28.71 -10.23
N LEU A 118 -9.79 27.57 -10.30
CA LEU A 118 -8.39 27.47 -9.87
C LEU A 118 -7.39 27.78 -10.99
N ASN A 119 -7.83 27.81 -12.26
CA ASN A 119 -6.98 27.86 -13.46
C ASN A 119 -6.00 26.67 -13.56
N TRP A 120 -6.48 25.47 -13.21
CA TRP A 120 -5.68 24.23 -13.23
C TRP A 120 -6.16 23.34 -14.35
N TYR A 121 -5.28 22.53 -14.93
CA TYR A 121 -5.68 21.45 -15.81
C TYR A 121 -5.60 20.15 -15.03
N VAL A 122 -6.75 19.51 -14.81
CA VAL A 122 -6.83 18.27 -14.02
C VAL A 122 -7.06 17.08 -14.94
N GLU A 123 -6.08 16.19 -15.03
CA GLU A 123 -6.16 14.94 -15.77
C GLU A 123 -7.03 13.93 -15.01
N PHE A 124 -8.26 13.71 -15.48
CA PHE A 124 -9.17 12.70 -14.93
C PHE A 124 -9.45 11.61 -15.97
N GLY A 125 -8.46 10.74 -16.19
CA GLY A 125 -8.46 9.71 -17.25
C GLY A 125 -9.53 8.62 -17.09
N ARG A 126 -9.62 7.72 -18.10
CA ARG A 126 -10.61 6.62 -18.16
C ARG A 126 -10.57 5.73 -16.92
N ALA A 127 -9.38 5.25 -16.53
CA ALA A 127 -9.22 4.39 -15.37
C ALA A 127 -9.63 5.09 -14.06
N CYS A 128 -9.36 6.38 -13.91
CA CYS A 128 -9.76 7.15 -12.72
C CYS A 128 -11.28 7.26 -12.63
N ARG A 129 -11.97 7.46 -13.77
CA ARG A 129 -13.44 7.42 -13.85
C ARG A 129 -14.02 6.06 -13.48
N VAL A 130 -13.38 4.96 -13.90
CA VAL A 130 -13.83 3.60 -13.52
C VAL A 130 -13.78 3.44 -12.01
N TRP A 131 -12.65 3.77 -11.38
CA TRP A 131 -12.51 3.70 -9.92
C TRP A 131 -13.50 4.62 -9.19
N TYR A 132 -13.69 5.85 -9.66
CA TYR A 132 -14.67 6.76 -9.07
C TYR A 132 -16.09 6.17 -9.09
N ARG A 133 -16.49 5.56 -10.21
CA ARG A 133 -17.79 4.88 -10.33
C ARG A 133 -17.91 3.67 -9.42
N ILE A 134 -16.84 2.88 -9.28
CA ILE A 134 -16.80 1.73 -8.34
C ILE A 134 -17.06 2.22 -6.91
N PHE A 135 -16.44 3.33 -6.50
CA PHE A 135 -16.59 3.85 -5.14
C PHE A 135 -17.91 4.60 -4.89
N HIS A 136 -18.55 5.16 -5.93
CA HIS A 136 -19.72 6.04 -5.79
C HIS A 136 -20.99 5.53 -6.49
N LEU A 137 -21.11 4.22 -6.72
CA LEU A 137 -22.29 3.50 -7.27
C LEU A 137 -23.43 4.41 -7.77
N GLY A 138 -23.28 4.99 -8.96
CA GLY A 138 -24.42 5.59 -9.69
C GLY A 138 -24.39 7.08 -10.01
N ASN A 139 -23.37 7.89 -9.66
CA ASN A 139 -23.30 9.26 -10.17
C ASN A 139 -22.24 9.41 -11.29
N PRO A 140 -22.64 9.47 -12.58
CA PRO A 140 -21.70 9.71 -13.66
C PRO A 140 -21.25 11.17 -13.57
N GLY A 141 -20.12 11.41 -12.90
CA GLY A 141 -19.41 12.67 -13.01
C GLY A 141 -19.22 12.99 -14.48
N ARG A 142 -19.85 14.08 -14.96
CA ARG A 142 -19.73 14.52 -16.36
C ARG A 142 -18.25 14.79 -16.61
N GLY A 143 -17.65 13.97 -17.47
CA GLY A 143 -16.28 14.19 -17.92
C GLY A 143 -16.24 15.46 -18.73
N GLY A 144 -15.56 16.49 -18.22
CA GLY A 144 -15.18 17.64 -19.04
C GLY A 144 -14.19 17.19 -20.11
N THR A 145 -14.56 17.39 -21.38
CA THR A 145 -13.68 17.15 -22.55
C THR A 145 -12.80 18.38 -22.80
N MET A 146 -11.60 18.13 -23.32
CA MET A 146 -10.56 19.10 -23.60
C MET A 146 -10.95 20.14 -24.66
N MET A 147 -10.64 21.41 -24.41
CA MET A 147 -9.74 22.23 -25.25
C MET A 147 -9.49 23.57 -24.56
N GLY A 148 -8.22 23.91 -24.38
CA GLY A 148 -7.80 25.21 -23.88
C GLY A 148 -6.30 25.37 -24.07
N ASN A 149 -5.90 25.75 -25.29
CA ASN A 149 -4.56 26.28 -25.54
C ASN A 149 -4.47 27.66 -24.86
N GLY A 150 -4.19 27.66 -23.56
CA GLY A 150 -3.85 28.85 -22.78
C GLY A 150 -2.43 28.71 -22.23
N PRO A 151 -1.59 29.75 -22.19
CA PRO A 151 -0.16 29.57 -21.96
C PRO A 151 0.28 29.25 -20.51
N GLN A 152 -0.64 29.11 -19.53
CA GLN A 152 -0.26 29.12 -18.09
C GLN A 152 -1.14 28.25 -17.16
N TRP A 153 -1.52 27.02 -17.54
CA TRP A 153 -2.30 26.12 -16.68
C TRP A 153 -1.38 25.25 -15.79
N THR A 154 -1.70 25.11 -14.49
CA THR A 154 -1.04 24.12 -13.61
C THR A 154 -1.60 22.73 -13.86
N PHE A 155 -0.76 21.76 -14.19
CA PHE A 155 -1.18 20.38 -14.44
C PHE A 155 -1.33 19.58 -13.13
N TRP A 156 -2.45 18.86 -12.98
CA TRP A 156 -2.73 18.03 -11.80
C TRP A 156 -3.23 16.65 -12.21
N THR A 157 -2.81 15.61 -11.50
CA THR A 157 -3.16 14.21 -11.79
C THR A 157 -3.47 13.44 -10.50
N PRO A 158 -4.04 12.22 -10.57
CA PRO A 158 -4.22 11.37 -9.39
C PRO A 158 -2.92 11.11 -8.62
N VAL A 159 -1.77 11.11 -9.30
CA VAL A 159 -0.44 10.96 -8.69
C VAL A 159 -0.11 12.12 -7.77
N HIS A 160 -0.45 13.36 -8.16
CA HIS A 160 -0.27 14.54 -7.32
C HIS A 160 -1.15 14.47 -6.08
N SER A 161 -2.40 14.00 -6.23
CA SER A 161 -3.31 13.80 -5.09
C SER A 161 -2.78 12.76 -4.11
N TYR A 162 -2.29 11.63 -4.62
CA TYR A 162 -1.60 10.63 -3.80
C TYR A 162 -0.38 11.19 -3.09
N PHE A 163 0.49 11.88 -3.83
CA PHE A 163 1.73 12.44 -3.30
C PHE A 163 1.46 13.45 -2.18
N ALA A 164 0.48 14.35 -2.37
CA ALA A 164 0.02 15.28 -1.35
C ALA A 164 -0.50 14.55 -0.10
N ASN A 165 -1.38 13.57 -0.28
CA ASN A 165 -1.98 12.79 0.81
C ASN A 165 -0.95 11.93 1.56
N MET A 166 0.19 11.61 0.94
CA MET A 166 1.32 10.93 1.57
C MET A 166 2.25 11.88 2.35
N GLY A 167 1.99 13.20 2.31
CA GLY A 167 2.83 14.23 2.93
C GLY A 167 4.02 14.63 2.06
N GLY A 168 3.89 14.50 0.74
CA GLY A 168 4.95 14.82 -0.22
C GLY A 168 5.18 16.30 -0.46
N PHE A 169 4.23 17.17 -0.10
CA PHE A 169 4.36 18.62 -0.21
C PHE A 169 4.56 19.27 1.16
N ASP A 170 5.53 20.17 1.20
CA ASP A 170 5.91 20.90 2.41
C ASP A 170 6.06 22.39 2.10
N ASP A 171 5.36 23.22 2.87
CA ASP A 171 5.34 24.68 2.72
C ASP A 171 6.65 25.31 3.23
N ALA A 172 7.42 25.92 2.32
CA ALA A 172 8.69 26.56 2.68
C ALA A 172 8.52 27.88 3.43
N SER A 173 7.33 28.50 3.37
CA SER A 173 7.05 29.82 3.96
C SER A 173 6.70 29.75 5.45
N VAL A 174 6.35 28.57 5.96
CA VAL A 174 5.92 28.35 7.34
C VAL A 174 7.06 27.65 8.11
N SER A 175 7.65 28.36 9.07
CA SER A 175 8.74 27.85 9.93
C SER A 175 8.27 26.81 10.98
N THR A 176 7.01 26.38 10.92
CA THR A 176 6.38 25.49 11.90
C THR A 176 5.60 24.38 11.20
N ILE A 177 5.63 23.17 11.79
CA ILE A 177 4.67 22.04 11.89
C ILE A 177 3.35 22.00 11.06
N ASP A 178 2.83 23.13 10.58
CA ASP A 178 1.60 23.27 9.80
C ASP A 178 1.89 23.33 8.28
N SER A 179 3.08 22.87 7.88
CA SER A 179 3.63 22.96 6.52
C SER A 179 3.20 21.82 5.58
N LEU A 180 2.69 20.70 6.09
CA LEU A 180 2.25 19.59 5.25
C LEU A 180 0.93 19.92 4.54
N ILE A 181 0.92 19.76 3.22
CA ILE A 181 -0.21 20.12 2.36
C ILE A 181 -0.80 18.85 1.74
N THR A 182 -1.97 18.43 2.24
CA THR A 182 -2.81 17.42 1.58
C THR A 182 -3.60 18.06 0.43
N THR A 183 -4.16 17.26 -0.49
CA THR A 183 -4.94 17.82 -1.61
C THR A 183 -6.16 18.60 -1.13
N SER A 184 -6.86 18.08 -0.12
CA SER A 184 -8.02 18.78 0.46
C SER A 184 -7.61 20.07 1.17
N GLY A 185 -6.48 20.07 1.88
CA GLY A 185 -5.91 21.27 2.49
C GLY A 185 -5.47 22.30 1.45
N LEU A 186 -4.95 21.84 0.31
CA LEU A 186 -4.58 22.70 -0.81
C LEU A 186 -5.80 23.33 -1.47
N LEU A 187 -6.83 22.55 -1.76
CA LEU A 187 -8.08 23.04 -2.32
C LEU A 187 -8.71 24.11 -1.40
N ALA A 188 -8.66 23.91 -0.09
CA ALA A 188 -9.13 24.90 0.88
C ALA A 188 -8.32 26.21 0.85
N ARG A 189 -7.00 26.15 0.59
CA ARG A 189 -6.10 27.31 0.49
C ARG A 189 -6.25 28.08 -0.83
N CYS A 190 -6.55 27.39 -1.93
CA CYS A 190 -6.62 28.00 -3.26
C CYS A 190 -8.00 28.59 -3.61
N ARG A 191 -9.03 28.43 -2.75
CA ARG A 191 -10.32 29.10 -2.90
C ARG A 191 -10.16 30.61 -2.69
N GLY A 192 -9.83 31.35 -3.75
CA GLY A 192 -9.78 32.81 -3.72
C GLY A 192 -8.91 33.45 -4.79
N GLU A 193 -7.83 32.80 -5.26
CA GLU A 193 -6.92 33.39 -6.26
C GLU A 193 -6.26 32.31 -7.15
N PRO A 194 -6.01 32.61 -8.45
CA PRO A 194 -5.39 31.66 -9.38
C PRO A 194 -3.95 31.32 -8.95
N SER A 195 -3.62 30.03 -8.92
CA SER A 195 -2.25 29.54 -8.65
C SER A 195 -1.31 29.90 -9.79
N LYS A 196 -0.07 30.32 -9.47
CA LYS A 196 0.99 30.47 -10.49
C LYS A 196 1.35 29.09 -11.09
N SER A 197 1.51 29.05 -12.41
CA SER A 197 1.67 27.83 -13.23
C SER A 197 2.85 26.92 -12.86
N ASN A 198 3.89 27.44 -12.20
CA ASN A 198 5.13 26.72 -11.90
C ASN A 198 5.29 26.32 -10.43
N LEU A 199 4.22 26.37 -9.62
CA LEU A 199 4.33 26.06 -8.20
C LEU A 199 4.54 24.55 -7.96
N PHE A 200 3.91 23.69 -8.76
CA PHE A 200 3.92 22.24 -8.54
C PHE A 200 4.85 21.51 -9.50
N PRO A 201 5.55 20.46 -9.03
CA PRO A 201 6.39 19.61 -9.87
C PRO A 201 5.56 18.87 -10.90
N SER A 202 6.17 18.48 -12.02
CA SER A 202 5.48 17.66 -13.02
C SER A 202 5.25 16.24 -12.50
N LYS A 203 4.32 15.50 -13.12
CA LYS A 203 4.14 14.07 -12.86
C LYS A 203 5.45 13.29 -13.03
N ALA A 204 6.22 13.64 -14.05
CA ALA A 204 7.52 13.02 -14.31
C ALA A 204 8.48 13.26 -13.14
N ASP A 205 8.57 14.47 -12.58
CA ASP A 205 9.46 14.76 -11.45
C ASP A 205 9.08 13.99 -10.17
N ILE A 206 7.79 13.70 -9.98
CA ILE A 206 7.31 12.86 -8.87
C ILE A 206 7.67 11.38 -9.11
N GLU A 207 7.63 10.92 -10.36
CA GLU A 207 7.84 9.52 -10.77
C GLU A 207 9.32 9.19 -11.12
N ASP A 208 10.18 10.18 -11.38
CA ASP A 208 11.53 10.03 -11.97
C ASP A 208 12.54 9.27 -11.07
N LYS A 209 12.14 8.91 -9.85
CA LYS A 209 12.94 8.03 -8.97
C LYS A 209 12.79 6.52 -9.31
N GLY A 210 12.01 6.17 -10.34
CA GLY A 210 11.46 4.82 -10.54
C GLY A 210 12.15 3.85 -11.51
N LYS A 211 13.26 4.19 -12.20
CA LYS A 211 13.86 3.25 -13.19
C LYS A 211 14.28 1.91 -12.57
N ALA A 212 14.88 1.94 -11.38
CA ALA A 212 15.21 0.73 -10.62
C ALA A 212 13.97 0.05 -10.00
N ASP A 213 12.88 0.79 -9.82
CA ASP A 213 11.63 0.25 -9.30
C ASP A 213 10.95 -0.61 -10.36
N LEU A 214 10.86 -0.17 -11.63
CA LEU A 214 10.24 -0.93 -12.73
C LEU A 214 10.81 -2.36 -12.86
N LEU A 215 12.12 -2.51 -12.90
CA LEU A 215 12.77 -3.82 -12.98
C LEU A 215 12.44 -4.70 -11.77
N VAL A 216 12.42 -4.11 -10.57
CA VAL A 216 12.03 -4.82 -9.34
C VAL A 216 10.56 -5.26 -9.38
N LYS A 217 9.66 -4.42 -9.92
CA LYS A 217 8.24 -4.77 -10.10
C LYS A 217 8.10 -5.96 -11.05
N LEU A 218 8.77 -5.90 -12.20
CA LEU A 218 8.74 -6.94 -13.23
C LEU A 218 9.30 -8.26 -12.69
N LEU A 219 10.45 -8.24 -12.01
CA LEU A 219 11.03 -9.43 -11.39
C LEU A 219 10.11 -10.03 -10.31
N ALA A 220 9.48 -9.20 -9.48
CA ALA A 220 8.52 -9.68 -8.49
C ALA A 220 7.30 -10.33 -9.14
N ILE A 221 6.77 -9.76 -10.23
CA ILE A 221 5.66 -10.34 -10.99
C ILE A 221 6.08 -11.67 -11.62
N CYS A 222 7.24 -11.72 -12.28
CA CYS A 222 7.77 -12.97 -12.85
C CYS A 222 7.96 -14.05 -11.77
N GLN A 223 8.49 -13.70 -10.61
CA GLN A 223 8.65 -14.61 -9.46
C GLN A 223 7.30 -15.19 -9.00
N ILE A 224 6.28 -14.32 -8.88
CA ILE A 224 4.94 -14.72 -8.48
C ILE A 224 4.31 -15.63 -9.53
N LEU A 225 4.33 -15.23 -10.81
CA LEU A 225 3.78 -16.00 -11.91
C LEU A 225 4.44 -17.38 -12.02
N TRP A 226 5.76 -17.43 -11.82
CA TRP A 226 6.52 -18.66 -11.81
C TRP A 226 6.08 -19.62 -10.70
N LEU A 227 5.96 -19.13 -9.46
CA LEU A 227 5.49 -19.95 -8.34
C LEU A 227 4.07 -20.46 -8.58
N VAL A 228 3.16 -19.60 -9.04
CA VAL A 228 1.78 -19.97 -9.36
C VAL A 228 1.74 -21.04 -10.45
N LEU A 229 2.52 -20.86 -11.52
CA LEU A 229 2.64 -21.85 -12.59
C LEU A 229 3.17 -23.19 -12.07
N CYS A 230 4.22 -23.19 -11.24
CA CYS A 230 4.74 -24.42 -10.62
C CYS A 230 3.68 -25.14 -9.79
N VAL A 231 2.88 -24.41 -9.00
CA VAL A 231 1.79 -24.98 -8.20
C VAL A 231 0.70 -25.59 -9.08
N ILE A 232 0.29 -24.88 -10.15
CA ILE A 232 -0.70 -25.37 -11.11
C ILE A 232 -0.20 -26.64 -11.81
N VAL A 233 1.00 -26.60 -12.38
CA VAL A 233 1.60 -27.75 -13.09
C VAL A 233 1.66 -28.96 -12.16
N ARG A 234 2.18 -28.81 -10.94
CA ARG A 234 2.21 -29.89 -9.94
C ARG A 234 0.85 -30.45 -9.62
N ARG A 235 -0.15 -29.57 -9.48
CA ARG A 235 -1.51 -30.01 -9.22
C ARG A 235 -2.07 -30.83 -10.38
N THR A 236 -1.83 -30.39 -11.62
CA THR A 236 -2.26 -31.12 -12.82
C THR A 236 -1.51 -32.44 -13.02
N THR A 237 -0.23 -32.51 -12.62
CA THR A 237 0.59 -33.73 -12.70
C THR A 237 0.49 -34.63 -11.46
N ARG A 238 -0.46 -34.36 -10.56
CA ARG A 238 -0.70 -35.13 -9.32
C ARG A 238 0.54 -35.24 -8.40
N LEU A 239 1.43 -34.25 -8.45
CA LEU A 239 2.56 -34.16 -7.55
C LEU A 239 2.16 -33.46 -6.23
N PRO A 240 2.81 -33.81 -5.10
CA PRO A 240 2.53 -33.18 -3.82
C PRO A 240 2.87 -31.68 -3.85
N VAL A 241 1.96 -30.88 -3.33
CA VAL A 241 2.13 -29.43 -3.12
C VAL A 241 2.23 -29.21 -1.61
N SER A 242 3.19 -28.41 -1.18
CA SER A 242 3.37 -28.12 0.24
C SER A 242 2.37 -27.05 0.74
N PRO A 243 2.00 -27.07 2.04
CA PRO A 243 1.21 -25.98 2.64
C PRO A 243 1.88 -24.61 2.48
N LEU A 244 3.22 -24.56 2.51
CA LEU A 244 3.99 -23.33 2.34
C LEU A 244 3.87 -22.74 0.93
N GLU A 245 3.79 -23.59 -0.11
CA GLU A 245 3.50 -23.14 -1.48
C GLU A 245 2.11 -22.51 -1.59
N ILE A 246 1.10 -23.11 -0.94
CA ILE A 246 -0.26 -22.57 -0.90
C ILE A 246 -0.29 -21.22 -0.17
N ALA A 247 0.44 -21.09 0.95
CA ALA A 247 0.59 -19.82 1.64
C ALA A 247 1.25 -18.74 0.76
N ALA A 248 2.33 -19.10 0.04
CA ALA A 248 3.00 -18.16 -0.86
C ALA A 248 2.10 -17.73 -2.03
N VAL A 249 1.22 -18.60 -2.53
CA VAL A 249 0.17 -18.22 -3.50
C VAL A 249 -0.84 -17.25 -2.88
N ALA A 250 -1.33 -17.51 -1.66
CA ALA A 250 -2.26 -16.61 -0.97
C ALA A 250 -1.68 -15.19 -0.77
N PHE A 251 -0.43 -15.10 -0.30
CA PHE A 251 0.31 -13.83 -0.20
C PHE A 251 0.49 -13.15 -1.55
N SER A 252 0.77 -13.91 -2.60
CA SER A 252 0.92 -13.38 -3.96
C SER A 252 -0.39 -12.80 -4.50
N THR A 253 -1.53 -13.46 -4.26
CA THR A 253 -2.85 -12.98 -4.68
C THR A 253 -3.18 -11.62 -4.06
N ILE A 254 -3.04 -11.48 -2.73
CA ILE A 254 -3.28 -10.20 -2.06
C ILE A 254 -2.25 -9.14 -2.49
N ALA A 255 -0.99 -9.53 -2.72
CA ALA A 255 0.04 -8.61 -3.20
C ALA A 255 -0.29 -8.06 -4.61
N ILE A 256 -0.77 -8.90 -5.53
CA ILE A 256 -1.20 -8.47 -6.88
C ILE A 256 -2.34 -7.46 -6.77
N LEU A 257 -3.37 -7.76 -5.98
CA LEU A 257 -4.49 -6.84 -5.77
C LEU A 257 -4.02 -5.50 -5.20
N THR A 258 -3.12 -5.53 -4.21
CA THR A 258 -2.51 -4.33 -3.62
C THR A 258 -1.67 -3.55 -4.63
N TYR A 259 -1.03 -4.24 -5.58
CA TYR A 259 -0.27 -3.61 -6.65
C TYR A 259 -1.17 -2.80 -7.58
N ILE A 260 -2.29 -3.39 -7.99
CA ILE A 260 -3.28 -2.76 -8.87
C ILE A 260 -3.84 -1.50 -8.21
N THR A 261 -4.13 -1.54 -6.91
CA THR A 261 -4.64 -0.37 -6.18
C THR A 261 -3.60 0.74 -6.04
N ASN A 262 -2.31 0.40 -6.03
CA ASN A 262 -1.21 1.35 -5.84
C ASN A 262 -0.55 1.82 -7.15
N LEU A 263 -1.16 1.58 -8.32
CA LEU A 263 -0.56 1.94 -9.62
C LEU A 263 -0.25 3.44 -9.75
N TRP A 264 -1.10 4.32 -9.22
CA TRP A 264 -0.86 5.77 -9.22
C TRP A 264 -0.14 6.28 -7.96
N LYS A 265 0.14 5.40 -7.00
CA LYS A 265 0.76 5.80 -5.73
C LYS A 265 2.28 5.82 -5.91
N PRO A 266 2.97 6.96 -5.74
CA PRO A 266 4.43 7.02 -5.79
C PRO A 266 5.06 6.06 -4.77
N LYS A 267 6.17 5.41 -5.16
CA LYS A 267 6.88 4.44 -4.31
C LYS A 267 8.29 4.92 -4.00
N ASP A 268 8.74 4.63 -2.79
CA ASP A 268 10.09 4.93 -2.31
C ASP A 268 10.47 6.43 -2.47
N VAL A 269 9.52 7.32 -2.19
CA VAL A 269 9.78 8.77 -2.11
C VAL A 269 10.60 9.07 -0.86
N ASP A 270 11.82 9.58 -1.05
CA ASP A 270 12.76 9.79 0.06
C ASP A 270 12.67 11.16 0.75
N VAL A 271 12.12 12.18 0.09
CA VAL A 271 12.13 13.57 0.59
C VAL A 271 10.87 14.30 0.08
N PRO A 272 10.19 15.08 0.94
CA PRO A 272 9.08 15.94 0.52
C PRO A 272 9.59 17.18 -0.24
N ILE A 273 8.84 17.56 -1.28
CA ILE A 273 9.13 18.70 -2.16
C ILE A 273 8.71 19.99 -1.45
N LYS A 274 9.61 20.98 -1.42
CA LYS A 274 9.32 22.32 -0.89
C LYS A 274 8.48 23.07 -1.91
N LEU A 275 7.33 23.58 -1.49
CA LEU A 275 6.53 24.53 -2.26
C LEU A 275 6.72 25.92 -1.64
N SER A 276 7.12 26.88 -2.46
CA SER A 276 7.14 28.28 -2.06
C SER A 276 5.78 28.90 -2.35
N ILE A 277 4.82 28.68 -1.45
CA ILE A 277 3.49 29.28 -1.59
C ILE A 277 3.61 30.78 -1.28
N PRO A 278 3.24 31.68 -2.20
CA PRO A 278 3.24 33.11 -1.94
C PRO A 278 2.41 33.49 -0.71
N ASN A 279 2.90 34.41 0.14
CA ASN A 279 2.21 34.87 1.37
C ASN A 279 0.78 35.43 1.15
N GLN A 280 0.45 35.76 -0.10
CA GLN A 280 -0.84 36.30 -0.57
C GLN A 280 -1.98 35.25 -0.58
N TYR A 281 -1.70 33.94 -0.52
CA TYR A 281 -2.72 32.89 -0.32
C TYR A 281 -3.19 32.75 1.14
N GLY A 282 -3.00 33.82 1.93
CA GLY A 282 -3.16 33.81 3.38
C GLY A 282 -2.06 33.01 4.07
N ARG A 283 -1.34 33.63 5.02
CA ARG A 283 -0.91 32.84 6.18
C ARG A 283 -2.18 32.22 6.73
N VAL A 284 -2.14 30.95 7.11
CA VAL A 284 -3.10 30.36 8.03
C VAL A 284 -3.42 31.45 9.05
N SER A 285 -4.59 32.10 8.91
CA SER A 285 -5.21 32.67 10.09
C SER A 285 -5.16 31.51 11.05
N THR A 286 -4.72 31.75 12.25
CA THR A 286 -4.67 30.80 13.35
C THR A 286 -6.06 30.23 13.70
N ASP A 287 -6.94 30.08 12.72
CA ASP A 287 -8.09 29.25 12.71
C ASP A 287 -7.62 27.80 12.77
N ARG A 288 -7.38 27.39 14.02
CA ARG A 288 -7.09 26.03 14.47
C ARG A 288 -8.08 25.03 13.86
N THR A 289 -9.24 25.46 13.36
CA THR A 289 -10.31 24.66 12.78
C THR A 289 -9.97 23.99 11.44
N ALA A 290 -9.44 24.66 10.41
CA ALA A 290 -9.26 24.00 9.10
C ALA A 290 -8.18 22.89 9.12
N LEU A 291 -7.09 23.15 9.84
CA LEU A 291 -6.01 22.19 10.04
C LEU A 291 -6.33 21.18 11.16
N SER A 292 -7.17 21.54 12.16
CA SER A 292 -7.74 20.53 13.05
C SER A 292 -8.70 19.64 12.27
N THR A 293 -9.49 20.12 11.31
CA THR A 293 -10.38 19.31 10.48
C THR A 293 -9.60 18.28 9.66
N ALA A 294 -8.48 18.66 9.01
CA ALA A 294 -7.60 17.70 8.32
C ALA A 294 -6.86 16.73 9.26
N ARG A 295 -6.68 17.07 10.55
CA ARG A 295 -6.05 16.21 11.57
C ARG A 295 -7.06 15.33 12.32
N HIS A 296 -8.29 15.81 12.51
CA HIS A 296 -9.44 15.07 13.05
C HIS A 296 -9.95 14.02 12.06
N THR A 297 -9.55 14.15 10.80
CA THR A 297 -9.78 13.14 9.77
C THR A 297 -8.70 12.09 9.71
N LEU A 298 -7.63 12.04 10.52
CA LEU A 298 -6.66 10.94 10.49
C LEU A 298 -6.67 10.15 11.82
N ILE A 299 -6.94 8.86 11.75
CA ILE A 299 -6.95 7.94 12.91
C ILE A 299 -5.73 7.02 12.82
N PRO A 300 -4.88 6.94 13.86
CA PRO A 300 -3.82 5.94 13.91
C PRO A 300 -4.43 4.56 14.16
N PHE A 301 -4.11 3.61 13.28
CA PHE A 301 -4.66 2.25 13.28
C PHE A 301 -4.36 1.44 14.54
N PHE A 302 -3.08 1.34 14.94
CA PHE A 302 -2.70 0.49 16.07
C PHE A 302 -3.35 0.93 17.40
N PRO A 303 -3.38 2.23 17.74
CA PRO A 303 -4.16 2.71 18.88
C PRO A 303 -5.66 2.40 18.77
N PHE A 304 -6.23 2.46 17.57
CA PHE A 304 -7.64 2.12 17.33
C PHE A 304 -7.94 0.64 17.57
N LEU A 305 -7.10 -0.28 17.08
CA LEU A 305 -7.25 -1.72 17.33
C LEU A 305 -7.27 -2.06 18.82
N VAL A 306 -6.40 -1.41 19.61
CA VAL A 306 -6.22 -1.74 21.04
C VAL A 306 -7.32 -1.09 21.90
N LYS A 307 -7.87 0.06 21.51
CA LYS A 307 -8.92 0.78 22.26
C LYS A 307 -9.96 1.42 21.33
N PRO A 308 -10.93 0.65 20.78
CA PRO A 308 -11.92 1.17 19.85
C PRO A 308 -12.91 2.17 20.49
N SER A 309 -13.27 1.99 21.76
CA SER A 309 -14.27 2.79 22.49
C SER A 309 -13.71 4.00 23.25
N GLY A 310 -12.41 4.32 23.11
CA GLY A 310 -11.71 5.23 24.02
C GLY A 310 -10.81 6.30 23.39
N ILE A 311 -10.83 6.50 22.08
CA ILE A 311 -10.03 7.58 21.46
C ILE A 311 -10.67 8.94 21.73
N ARG A 312 -10.51 9.47 22.96
CA ARG A 312 -10.40 10.92 23.13
C ARG A 312 -9.05 11.31 22.55
N PHE A 313 -9.05 11.91 21.37
CA PHE A 313 -7.88 12.66 20.91
C PHE A 313 -7.52 13.63 22.05
N PRO A 314 -6.27 13.67 22.53
CA PRO A 314 -5.88 14.64 23.53
C PRO A 314 -6.16 16.03 22.94
N SER A 315 -7.20 16.69 23.45
CA SER A 315 -7.40 18.11 23.22
C SER A 315 -6.24 18.80 23.91
N THR A 316 -5.24 19.19 23.10
CA THR A 316 -4.02 19.92 23.47
C THR A 316 -3.06 19.22 24.47
N PRO A 317 -1.75 19.12 24.17
CA PRO A 317 -0.77 18.59 25.14
C PRO A 317 -0.50 19.65 26.22
N GLN A 318 -0.83 19.37 27.48
CA GLN A 318 -0.54 20.25 28.61
C GLN A 318 0.92 20.18 29.11
N SER A 319 1.78 19.31 28.56
CA SER A 319 3.17 19.13 29.05
C SER A 319 4.26 19.34 27.99
N HIS A 320 5.40 19.92 28.38
CA HIS A 320 6.54 20.19 27.49
C HIS A 320 7.13 18.93 26.82
N ASN A 321 7.13 17.78 27.51
CA ASN A 321 7.63 16.51 26.96
C ASN A 321 6.66 15.87 25.96
N SER A 322 5.35 15.98 26.19
CA SER A 322 4.34 15.53 25.22
C SER A 322 4.34 16.39 23.97
N LEU A 323 4.67 17.68 24.09
CA LEU A 323 4.84 18.61 22.97
C LEU A 323 6.02 18.22 22.07
N ALA A 324 7.15 17.74 22.61
CA ALA A 324 8.30 17.27 21.82
C ALA A 324 7.99 15.98 21.03
N VAL A 325 7.32 15.01 21.66
CA VAL A 325 6.82 13.80 20.98
C VAL A 325 5.76 14.16 19.91
N TRP A 326 4.86 15.09 20.22
CA TRP A 326 3.90 15.65 19.24
C TRP A 326 4.59 16.43 18.12
N ARG A 327 5.73 17.10 18.37
CA ARG A 327 6.52 17.81 17.35
C ARG A 327 7.23 16.82 16.42
N ALA A 328 7.77 15.73 16.97
CA ALA A 328 8.38 14.65 16.21
C ALA A 328 7.37 13.87 15.34
N SER A 329 6.12 13.71 15.80
CA SER A 329 5.02 13.11 15.01
C SER A 329 4.44 14.01 13.91
N ARG A 330 4.90 15.27 13.77
CA ARG A 330 4.29 16.30 12.91
C ARG A 330 5.09 16.73 11.69
N ALA A 331 6.27 16.15 11.44
CA ALA A 331 7.08 16.41 10.26
C ALA A 331 6.74 15.52 9.04
N ARG A 332 5.82 14.57 9.21
CA ARG A 332 5.35 13.65 8.16
C ARG A 332 3.99 13.06 8.51
N ILE A 333 3.24 12.61 7.50
CA ILE A 333 2.03 11.82 7.72
C ILE A 333 2.45 10.41 8.13
N SER A 334 1.93 9.91 9.25
CA SER A 334 2.33 8.59 9.73
C SER A 334 1.70 7.47 8.90
N ASN A 335 2.42 6.37 8.71
CA ASN A 335 1.97 5.25 7.86
C ASN A 335 0.78 4.50 8.44
N ASP A 336 0.54 4.64 9.74
CA ASP A 336 -0.59 4.08 10.47
C ASP A 336 -1.83 4.98 10.40
N SER A 337 -1.74 6.15 9.74
CA SER A 337 -2.88 7.06 9.61
C SER A 337 -3.88 6.51 8.58
N ILE A 338 -5.15 6.46 8.96
CA ILE A 338 -6.31 6.15 8.11
C ILE A 338 -7.23 7.37 8.10
N ARG A 339 -7.78 7.75 6.94
CA ARG A 339 -8.69 8.90 6.86
C ARG A 339 -10.08 8.55 7.42
N LYS A 340 -10.66 9.37 8.29
CA LYS A 340 -11.85 9.11 9.12
C LYS A 340 -13.18 9.26 8.36
N GLU A 341 -13.24 10.16 7.39
CA GLU A 341 -14.48 10.45 6.65
C GLU A 341 -14.87 9.27 5.76
N GLY A 342 -15.97 8.57 6.09
CA GLY A 342 -16.56 7.48 5.30
C GLY A 342 -15.73 6.19 5.18
N SER A 343 -14.45 6.22 5.53
CA SER A 343 -13.50 5.13 5.28
C SER A 343 -13.59 3.99 6.30
N MET A 344 -14.08 4.23 7.52
CA MET A 344 -14.08 3.21 8.58
C MET A 344 -15.00 2.02 8.29
N GLY A 345 -16.17 2.25 7.67
CA GLY A 345 -17.02 1.16 7.23
C GLY A 345 -16.39 0.42 6.04
N MET A 346 -15.85 1.19 5.08
CA MET A 346 -15.24 0.64 3.88
C MET A 346 -14.00 -0.22 4.18
N ILE A 347 -13.12 0.22 5.07
CA ILE A 347 -11.91 -0.53 5.43
C ILE A 347 -12.29 -1.86 6.08
N SER A 348 -13.27 -1.87 6.99
CA SER A 348 -13.73 -3.12 7.63
C SER A 348 -14.35 -4.08 6.61
N ILE A 349 -15.19 -3.56 5.68
CA ILE A 349 -15.80 -4.38 4.62
C ILE A 349 -14.71 -4.98 3.71
N ILE A 350 -13.76 -4.17 3.25
CA ILE A 350 -12.70 -4.65 2.34
C ILE A 350 -11.76 -5.60 3.09
N THR A 351 -11.42 -5.32 4.34
CA THR A 351 -10.64 -6.24 5.18
C THR A 351 -11.36 -7.58 5.31
N ALA A 352 -12.67 -7.60 5.56
CA ALA A 352 -13.43 -8.85 5.65
C ALA A 352 -13.49 -9.62 4.33
N MET A 353 -13.79 -8.93 3.23
CA MET A 353 -13.83 -9.56 1.90
C MET A 353 -12.47 -10.12 1.50
N SER A 354 -11.38 -9.38 1.74
CA SER A 354 -10.03 -9.84 1.40
C SER A 354 -9.52 -10.93 2.35
N ALA A 355 -9.87 -10.88 3.63
CA ALA A 355 -9.59 -11.96 4.59
C ALA A 355 -10.30 -13.25 4.21
N PHE A 356 -11.57 -13.17 3.78
CA PHE A 356 -12.31 -14.32 3.28
C PHE A 356 -11.61 -14.95 2.08
N VAL A 357 -11.17 -14.16 1.10
CA VAL A 357 -10.40 -14.64 -0.06
C VAL A 357 -9.08 -15.28 0.39
N PHE A 358 -8.31 -14.59 1.24
CA PHE A 358 -7.01 -15.05 1.72
C PHE A 358 -7.12 -16.36 2.50
N GLY A 359 -8.03 -16.45 3.48
CA GLY A 359 -8.27 -17.66 4.26
C GLY A 359 -8.85 -18.82 3.42
N SER A 360 -9.72 -18.52 2.44
CA SER A 360 -10.25 -19.53 1.52
C SER A 360 -9.14 -20.19 0.68
N LEU A 361 -8.11 -19.43 0.27
CA LEU A 361 -6.96 -19.98 -0.43
C LEU A 361 -6.16 -20.95 0.45
N HIS A 362 -6.01 -20.67 1.75
CA HIS A 362 -5.39 -21.62 2.69
C HIS A 362 -6.22 -22.90 2.85
N CYS A 363 -7.55 -22.80 2.78
CA CYS A 363 -8.45 -23.94 2.87
C CYS A 363 -8.38 -24.87 1.64
N VAL A 364 -7.78 -24.45 0.52
CA VAL A 364 -7.52 -25.35 -0.63
C VAL A 364 -6.67 -26.57 -0.22
N ALA A 365 -5.81 -26.41 0.78
CA ALA A 365 -4.98 -27.47 1.36
C ALA A 365 -5.70 -28.31 2.43
N TRP A 366 -7.04 -28.31 2.48
CA TRP A 366 -7.81 -28.96 3.56
C TRP A 366 -7.48 -30.43 3.79
N SER A 367 -7.23 -31.15 2.69
CA SER A 367 -6.97 -32.59 2.67
C SER A 367 -5.48 -32.92 2.60
N PHE A 368 -4.57 -31.97 2.90
CA PHE A 368 -3.14 -32.26 2.91
C PHE A 368 -2.76 -33.11 4.12
N GLU A 369 -1.73 -33.93 3.93
CA GLU A 369 -1.13 -34.71 5.01
C GLU A 369 -0.15 -33.85 5.81
N PHE A 370 -0.22 -33.95 7.14
CA PHE A 370 0.73 -33.29 8.05
C PHE A 370 1.36 -34.32 8.99
N PRO A 371 2.54 -34.02 9.57
CA PRO A 371 3.23 -34.93 10.47
C PRO A 371 2.41 -35.35 11.70
N SER A 372 1.57 -34.48 12.23
CA SER A 372 0.76 -34.71 13.44
C SER A 372 -0.68 -34.20 13.31
N ARG A 373 -1.58 -34.75 14.14
CA ARG A 373 -2.97 -34.26 14.24
C ARG A 373 -3.05 -32.80 14.70
N ALA A 374 -2.12 -32.37 15.55
CA ALA A 374 -2.06 -31.00 16.03
C ALA A 374 -1.79 -30.01 14.88
N GLU A 375 -0.85 -30.31 13.98
CA GLU A 375 -0.54 -29.46 12.83
C GLU A 375 -1.72 -29.37 11.85
N ILE A 376 -2.42 -30.49 11.60
CA ILE A 376 -3.66 -30.48 10.78
C ILE A 376 -4.69 -29.55 11.41
N LEU A 377 -4.90 -29.67 12.73
CA LEU A 377 -5.89 -28.87 13.43
C LEU A 377 -5.52 -27.38 13.39
N ILE A 378 -4.26 -27.04 13.67
CA ILE A 378 -3.77 -25.66 13.60
C ILE A 378 -3.96 -25.07 12.21
N TRP A 379 -3.63 -25.82 11.15
CA TRP A 379 -3.83 -25.36 9.77
C TRP A 379 -5.30 -25.10 9.45
N ARG A 380 -6.17 -26.07 9.76
CA ARG A 380 -7.61 -25.99 9.46
C ARG A 380 -8.30 -24.89 10.26
N VAL A 381 -8.05 -24.83 11.56
CA VAL A 381 -8.60 -23.79 12.45
C VAL A 381 -8.07 -22.42 12.03
N GLY A 382 -6.76 -22.30 11.76
CA GLY A 382 -6.15 -21.04 11.32
C GLY A 382 -6.72 -20.55 9.98
N GLY A 383 -6.88 -21.44 8.99
CA GLY A 383 -7.47 -21.11 7.69
C GLY A 383 -8.92 -20.64 7.80
N VAL A 384 -9.75 -21.37 8.56
CA VAL A 384 -11.15 -20.99 8.81
C VAL A 384 -11.23 -19.68 9.59
N ALA A 385 -10.48 -19.55 10.69
CA ALA A 385 -10.45 -18.34 11.50
C ALA A 385 -10.02 -17.12 10.68
N SER A 386 -9.00 -17.25 9.83
CA SER A 386 -8.57 -16.19 8.91
C SER A 386 -9.69 -15.80 7.94
N ALA A 387 -10.46 -16.76 7.43
CA ALA A 387 -11.56 -16.50 6.50
C ALA A 387 -12.79 -15.87 7.18
N THR A 388 -13.07 -16.21 8.44
CA THR A 388 -14.36 -15.88 9.09
C THR A 388 -14.28 -14.79 10.15
N LEU A 389 -13.18 -14.65 10.90
CA LEU A 389 -13.11 -13.71 12.03
C LEU A 389 -13.41 -12.26 11.62
N PRO A 390 -12.83 -11.73 10.51
CA PRO A 390 -13.16 -10.37 10.08
C PRO A 390 -14.61 -10.20 9.59
N CYS A 391 -15.22 -11.26 9.06
CA CYS A 391 -16.63 -11.24 8.65
C CYS A 391 -17.57 -11.24 9.86
N VAL A 392 -17.26 -12.01 10.90
CA VAL A 392 -18.02 -12.01 12.15
C VAL A 392 -17.93 -10.65 12.84
N ALA A 393 -16.79 -9.96 12.75
CA ALA A 393 -16.63 -8.61 13.30
C ALA A 393 -17.46 -7.53 12.57
N LEU A 394 -18.10 -7.85 11.44
CA LEU A 394 -19.02 -6.96 10.73
C LEU A 394 -20.49 -7.16 11.12
N LEU A 395 -20.82 -8.27 11.80
CA LEU A 395 -22.15 -8.56 12.35
C LEU A 395 -22.32 -7.86 13.69
#